data_AF-A0A3N2B9C8-F1
#
_entry.id   AF-A0A3N2B9C8-F1
#
_cell.length_a   1.000
_cell.length_b   1.000
_cell.length_c   1.000
_cell.angle_alpha   90.00
_cell.angle_beta   90.00
_cell.angle_gamma   90.00
#
_symmetry.space_group_name_H-M   'P 1'
#
loop_
_entity.id
_entity.type
_entity.pdbx_description
1 polymer ?
#
loop_
_entity_poly.entity_id
_entity_poly.type
_entity_poly.pdbx_seq_one_letter_code
_entity_poly.pdbx_strand_id
1 'polypeptide(L)'
;MAHATGRNAHSTMALFASGAALLLAACGPPEPGSVASTESHDDLDYYYACGNEILEMPDGRTFYPLFPEEQDTFEEAPYATPASSAWGGVMLGVAAPGPGDDTGTLTIYEDGMAHWASDSGIEAWLTDEPQDYNWVC
;
A
#
# COMPACT_ATOMS: atom_id res chain seq x y z
N MET A 1 -30.55 26.99 61.56
CA MET A 1 -31.16 26.30 60.41
C MET A 1 -31.99 27.32 59.65
N ALA A 2 -31.48 27.83 58.53
CA ALA A 2 -32.23 28.64 57.58
C ALA A 2 -31.56 28.50 56.21
N HIS A 3 -32.33 27.96 55.27
CA HIS A 3 -32.01 27.82 53.86
C HIS A 3 -31.81 29.19 53.21
N ALA A 4 -30.84 29.30 52.31
CA ALA A 4 -30.85 30.30 51.24
C ALA A 4 -30.30 29.67 49.95
N THR A 5 -31.22 29.48 49.02
CA THR A 5 -31.08 28.90 47.68
C THR A 5 -30.50 29.94 46.72
N GLY A 6 -29.37 29.65 46.06
CA GLY A 6 -28.82 30.50 44.99
C GLY A 6 -29.19 29.96 43.60
N ARG A 7 -29.98 30.72 42.83
CA ARG A 7 -30.29 30.48 41.41
C ARG A 7 -29.35 31.27 40.49
N ASN A 8 -28.85 30.56 39.49
CA ASN A 8 -28.45 30.90 38.12
C ASN A 8 -28.54 32.36 37.62
N ALA A 9 -27.45 32.83 36.99
CA ALA A 9 -27.43 33.63 35.75
C ALA A 9 -25.99 33.56 35.17
N HIS A 10 -25.78 32.84 34.06
CA HIS A 10 -25.59 33.40 32.72
C HIS A 10 -24.63 34.61 32.66
N SER A 11 -23.39 34.40 32.20
CA SER A 11 -22.72 35.30 31.24
C SER A 11 -21.32 34.84 30.83
N THR A 12 -21.15 34.76 29.51
CA THR A 12 -19.98 35.24 28.75
C THR A 12 -18.72 34.39 28.72
N MET A 13 -18.68 33.53 27.70
CA MET A 13 -17.77 33.66 26.55
C MET A 13 -16.31 34.08 26.87
N ALA A 14 -15.39 33.11 26.80
CA ALA A 14 -14.01 33.36 26.45
C ALA A 14 -13.58 32.31 25.42
N LEU A 15 -13.64 32.68 24.15
CA LEU A 15 -12.87 32.03 23.09
C LEU A 15 -11.39 32.23 23.43
N PHE A 16 -10.66 31.13 23.62
CA PHE A 16 -9.24 31.09 23.30
C PHE A 16 -9.05 29.99 22.27
N ALA A 17 -9.09 30.41 21.01
CA ALA A 17 -8.46 29.70 19.93
C ALA A 17 -6.94 29.68 20.22
N SER A 18 -6.40 28.49 20.44
CA SER A 18 -4.97 28.24 20.24
C SER A 18 -4.88 26.99 19.39
N GLY A 19 -4.64 27.25 18.10
CA GLY A 19 -4.49 26.23 17.09
C GLY A 19 -3.27 25.37 17.38
N ALA A 20 -3.53 24.12 17.72
CA ALA A 20 -2.74 23.02 17.20
C ALA A 20 -3.64 22.38 16.13
N ALA A 21 -3.46 22.79 14.88
CA ALA A 21 -3.92 21.97 13.77
C ALA A 21 -3.06 20.69 13.81
N LEU A 22 -3.54 19.68 14.55
CA LEU A 22 -3.12 18.31 14.25
C LEU A 22 -3.52 18.10 12.79
N LEU A 23 -2.50 17.98 11.94
CA LEU A 23 -2.62 17.21 10.72
C LEU A 23 -3.02 15.79 11.15
N LEU A 24 -4.33 15.57 11.30
CA LEU A 24 -4.88 14.23 11.20
C LEU A 24 -4.47 13.78 9.82
N ALA A 25 -3.44 12.93 9.77
CA ALA A 25 -3.26 12.02 8.65
C ALA A 25 -4.64 11.50 8.28
N ALA A 26 -4.98 11.55 6.99
CA ALA A 26 -6.24 11.04 6.46
C ALA A 26 -6.30 9.50 6.53
N CYS A 27 -5.96 8.92 7.67
CA CYS A 27 -6.08 7.51 7.98
C CYS A 27 -7.41 7.32 8.70
N GLY A 28 -8.49 7.24 7.93
CA GLY A 28 -9.67 6.53 8.40
C GLY A 28 -9.26 5.12 8.81
N PRO A 29 -9.96 4.46 9.75
CA PRO A 29 -9.67 3.07 10.07
C PRO A 29 -9.71 2.25 8.78
N PRO A 30 -8.81 1.26 8.61
CA PRO A 30 -8.85 0.36 7.46
C PRO A 30 -10.27 -0.18 7.30
N GLU A 31 -10.77 -0.23 6.06
CA GLU A 31 -12.08 -0.81 5.81
C GLU A 31 -12.09 -2.25 6.36
N PRO A 32 -13.17 -2.70 7.03
CA PRO A 32 -13.22 -4.06 7.54
C PRO A 32 -12.95 -5.07 6.42
N GLY A 33 -11.89 -5.87 6.57
CA GLY A 33 -11.44 -6.82 5.55
C GLY A 33 -10.33 -6.32 4.63
N SER A 34 -9.82 -5.10 4.81
CA SER A 34 -8.61 -4.61 4.13
C SER A 34 -7.34 -5.00 4.89
N VAL A 35 -6.26 -5.20 4.14
CA VAL A 35 -4.90 -5.39 4.64
C VAL A 35 -4.19 -4.05 4.59
N ALA A 36 -3.61 -3.63 5.71
CA ALA A 36 -2.90 -2.36 5.77
C ALA A 36 -1.53 -2.46 5.06
N SER A 37 -1.16 -1.40 4.34
CA SER A 37 0.22 -1.24 3.91
C SER A 37 1.08 -0.78 5.08
N THR A 38 2.28 -1.34 5.19
CA THR A 38 3.26 -1.01 6.22
C THR A 38 4.31 -0.04 5.71
N GLU A 39 4.65 -0.13 4.42
CA GLU A 39 5.77 0.58 3.83
C GLU A 39 5.56 0.82 2.33
N SER A 40 6.18 1.88 1.81
CA SER A 40 6.24 2.18 0.38
C SER A 40 7.66 2.60 0.03
N HIS A 41 8.20 2.06 -1.07
CA HIS A 41 9.50 2.42 -1.63
C HIS A 41 9.30 2.92 -3.05
N ASP A 42 9.56 4.20 -3.26
CA ASP A 42 9.54 4.81 -4.58
C ASP A 42 10.91 4.65 -5.26
N ASP A 43 10.94 4.88 -6.58
CA ASP A 43 12.15 4.84 -7.41
C ASP A 43 12.94 3.52 -7.27
N LEU A 44 12.21 2.40 -7.13
CA LEU A 44 12.79 1.07 -6.96
C LEU A 44 12.93 0.36 -8.31
N ASP A 45 14.17 -0.03 -8.63
CA ASP A 45 14.49 -0.78 -9.83
C ASP A 45 14.11 -2.26 -9.68
N TYR A 46 13.27 -2.76 -10.59
CA TYR A 46 12.83 -4.14 -10.69
C TYR A 46 12.42 -4.52 -12.13
N TYR A 47 13.10 -5.52 -12.68
CA TYR A 47 12.90 -5.98 -14.06
C TYR A 47 11.98 -7.21 -14.08
N TYR A 48 10.68 -7.01 -14.25
CA TYR A 48 9.68 -8.09 -14.25
C TYR A 48 9.32 -8.55 -15.67
N ALA A 49 10.16 -9.35 -16.32
CA ALA A 49 9.92 -9.78 -17.71
C ALA A 49 9.28 -11.16 -17.85
N CYS A 50 9.53 -12.08 -16.92
CA CYS A 50 9.20 -13.50 -17.06
C CYS A 50 8.45 -14.09 -15.86
N GLY A 51 8.19 -13.29 -14.84
CA GLY A 51 7.47 -13.74 -13.66
C GLY A 51 8.32 -14.58 -12.71
N ASN A 52 9.64 -14.64 -12.87
CA ASN A 52 10.56 -15.37 -11.99
C ASN A 52 11.72 -14.51 -11.47
N GLU A 53 11.70 -13.22 -11.77
CA GLU A 53 12.71 -12.29 -11.32
C GLU A 53 12.48 -11.93 -9.86
N ILE A 54 13.50 -12.11 -9.02
CA ILE A 54 13.42 -11.83 -7.59
C ILE A 54 13.73 -10.35 -7.37
N LEU A 55 12.92 -9.67 -6.56
CA LEU A 55 13.17 -8.29 -6.13
C LEU A 55 14.00 -8.31 -4.84
N GLU A 56 15.23 -7.80 -4.91
CA GLU A 56 16.11 -7.62 -3.76
C GLU A 56 16.11 -6.16 -3.33
N MET A 57 15.72 -5.90 -2.08
CA MET A 57 15.71 -4.56 -1.53
C MET A 57 17.11 -4.14 -1.03
N PRO A 58 17.42 -2.82 -1.00
CA PRO A 58 18.69 -2.31 -0.46
C PRO A 58 18.94 -2.67 1.01
N ASP A 59 17.89 -2.96 1.77
CA ASP A 59 17.98 -3.37 3.19
C ASP A 59 18.16 -4.88 3.38
N GLY A 60 18.22 -5.65 2.28
CA GLY A 60 18.44 -7.10 2.27
C GLY A 60 17.17 -7.94 2.38
N ARG A 61 15.96 -7.35 2.36
CA ARG A 61 14.72 -8.10 2.16
C ARG A 61 14.60 -8.57 0.72
N THR A 62 13.85 -9.65 0.53
CA THR A 62 13.68 -10.29 -0.76
C THR A 62 12.21 -10.59 -0.98
N PHE A 63 11.71 -10.23 -2.15
CA PHE A 63 10.34 -10.47 -2.57
C PHE A 63 10.32 -11.30 -3.86
N TYR A 64 9.41 -12.26 -3.89
CA TYR A 64 9.31 -13.30 -4.91
C TYR A 64 7.98 -13.13 -5.65
N PRO A 65 7.96 -13.06 -6.99
CA PRO A 65 6.73 -13.17 -7.76
C PRO A 65 5.83 -14.32 -7.32
N LEU A 66 4.53 -14.04 -7.25
CA LEU A 66 3.54 -15.12 -7.16
C LEU A 66 3.62 -16.02 -8.40
N PHE A 67 3.40 -17.32 -8.22
CA PHE A 67 3.23 -18.24 -9.35
C PHE A 67 2.03 -17.82 -10.20
N PRO A 68 2.02 -18.11 -11.52
CA PRO A 68 0.87 -17.83 -12.37
C PRO A 68 -0.46 -18.36 -11.81
N GLU A 69 -0.45 -19.58 -11.24
CA GLU A 69 -1.65 -20.19 -10.64
C GLU A 69 -2.11 -19.48 -9.35
N GLU A 70 -1.19 -18.90 -8.60
CA GLU A 70 -1.50 -18.10 -7.42
C GLU A 70 -2.10 -16.76 -7.86
N GLN A 71 -1.50 -16.09 -8.84
CA GLN A 71 -2.02 -14.84 -9.41
C GLN A 71 -3.44 -14.99 -9.97
N ASP A 72 -3.73 -16.08 -10.69
CA ASP A 72 -5.07 -16.36 -11.25
C ASP A 72 -6.17 -16.46 -10.18
N THR A 73 -5.79 -16.77 -8.94
CA THR A 73 -6.72 -16.94 -7.81
C THR A 73 -6.54 -15.89 -6.72
N PHE A 74 -5.63 -14.94 -6.93
CA PHE A 74 -5.31 -13.92 -5.93
C PHE A 74 -6.43 -12.89 -5.81
N GLU A 75 -6.87 -12.64 -4.58
CA GLU A 75 -7.89 -11.64 -4.28
C GLU A 75 -7.20 -10.30 -3.98
N GLU A 76 -7.17 -9.38 -4.95
CA GLU A 76 -6.54 -8.06 -4.76
C GLU A 76 -7.40 -7.08 -3.93
N ALA A 77 -8.71 -7.34 -3.82
CA ALA A 77 -9.66 -6.43 -3.18
C ALA A 77 -9.29 -6.01 -1.74
N PRO A 78 -8.74 -6.89 -0.88
CA PRO A 78 -8.26 -6.52 0.45
C PRO A 78 -7.11 -5.50 0.45
N TYR A 79 -6.32 -5.42 -0.62
CA TYR A 79 -5.12 -4.59 -0.75
C TYR A 79 -5.38 -3.27 -1.47
N ALA A 80 -6.60 -3.10 -2.01
CA ALA A 80 -7.00 -1.90 -2.71
C ALA A 80 -7.00 -0.70 -1.74
N THR A 81 -6.11 0.26 -1.99
CA THR A 81 -6.27 1.60 -1.42
C THR A 81 -7.24 2.37 -2.32
N PRO A 82 -7.88 3.45 -1.83
CA PRO A 82 -8.72 4.29 -2.70
C PRO A 82 -7.96 4.92 -3.88
N ALA A 83 -6.64 4.73 -4.00
CA ALA A 83 -5.82 5.13 -5.14
C ALA A 83 -5.45 3.98 -6.11
N SER A 84 -5.52 2.70 -5.72
CA SER A 84 -4.99 1.58 -6.54
C SER A 84 -6.02 0.84 -7.40
N SER A 85 -7.31 1.19 -7.35
CA SER A 85 -8.37 0.52 -8.12
C SER A 85 -8.50 0.97 -9.59
N ALA A 86 -7.51 1.65 -10.16
CA ALA A 86 -7.58 2.19 -11.52
C ALA A 86 -7.05 1.27 -12.63
N TRP A 87 -6.28 0.22 -12.32
CA TRP A 87 -5.58 -0.59 -13.33
C TRP A 87 -5.78 -2.09 -13.10
N GLY A 88 -7.04 -2.52 -12.97
CA GLY A 88 -7.38 -3.93 -12.93
C GLY A 88 -6.93 -4.66 -14.20
N GLY A 89 -5.98 -5.57 -14.02
CA GLY A 89 -5.81 -6.82 -14.77
C GLY A 89 -5.75 -6.72 -16.30
N VAL A 90 -4.54 -6.54 -16.84
CA VAL A 90 -4.23 -7.01 -18.19
C VAL A 90 -2.80 -7.58 -18.21
N MET A 91 -2.68 -8.91 -18.19
CA MET A 91 -1.44 -9.60 -18.59
C MET A 91 -1.17 -9.30 -20.07
N LEU A 92 -0.39 -8.24 -20.33
CA LEU A 92 0.02 -7.84 -21.68
C LEU A 92 1.41 -8.43 -21.97
N GLY A 93 1.50 -9.10 -23.11
CA GLY A 93 2.71 -9.81 -23.55
C GLY A 93 3.95 -8.92 -23.67
N VAL A 94 5.10 -9.56 -23.38
CA VAL A 94 6.45 -9.01 -23.34
C VAL A 94 6.77 -8.12 -24.55
N ALA A 95 6.82 -6.81 -24.30
CA ALA A 95 7.79 -5.94 -24.95
C ALA A 95 8.99 -5.82 -24.00
N ALA A 96 10.21 -5.96 -24.52
CA ALA A 96 11.40 -5.71 -23.72
C ALA A 96 11.33 -4.25 -23.23
N PRO A 97 11.41 -4.00 -21.91
CA PRO A 97 11.32 -2.64 -21.38
C PRO A 97 12.39 -1.75 -22.00
N GLY A 98 11.98 -0.54 -22.38
CA GLY A 98 12.88 0.51 -22.80
C GLY A 98 13.71 1.01 -21.61
N PRO A 99 14.83 1.71 -21.85
CA PRO A 99 15.60 2.31 -20.76
C PRO A 99 14.72 3.24 -19.91
N GLY A 100 14.45 2.86 -18.66
CA GLY A 100 13.58 3.58 -17.70
C GLY A 100 12.24 2.93 -17.39
N ASP A 101 11.90 1.79 -17.99
CA ASP A 101 10.66 1.04 -17.68
C ASP A 101 10.80 0.13 -16.44
N ASP A 102 12.02 -0.02 -15.89
CA ASP A 102 12.34 -0.91 -14.77
C ASP A 102 12.24 -0.23 -13.41
N THR A 103 11.84 1.04 -13.34
CA THR A 103 11.73 1.78 -12.08
C THR A 103 10.25 1.92 -11.70
N GLY A 104 9.93 1.72 -10.43
CA GLY A 104 8.56 1.81 -9.93
C GLY A 104 8.44 1.96 -8.43
N THR A 105 7.20 1.89 -7.95
CA THR A 105 6.89 1.93 -6.51
C THR A 105 6.56 0.52 -6.01
N LEU A 106 7.21 0.10 -4.92
CA LEU A 106 6.87 -1.11 -4.17
C LEU A 106 6.07 -0.74 -2.92
N THR A 107 4.85 -1.25 -2.80
CA THR A 107 4.04 -1.19 -1.58
C THR A 107 4.09 -2.52 -0.85
N ILE A 108 4.44 -2.52 0.44
CA ILE A 108 4.55 -3.73 1.29
C ILE A 108 3.39 -3.75 2.28
N TYR A 109 2.75 -4.90 2.45
CA TYR A 109 1.57 -5.10 3.29
C TYR A 109 1.89 -5.88 4.58
N GLU A 110 1.01 -5.77 5.58
CA GLU A 110 1.21 -6.37 6.92
C GLU A 110 1.31 -7.91 6.91
N ASP A 111 0.82 -8.56 5.86
CA ASP A 111 0.72 -10.01 5.74
C ASP A 111 1.84 -10.65 4.88
N GLY A 112 2.86 -9.87 4.51
CA GLY A 112 4.00 -10.37 3.72
C GLY A 112 3.81 -10.23 2.20
N MET A 113 2.64 -9.78 1.75
CA MET A 113 2.43 -9.44 0.34
C MET A 113 3.05 -8.09 -0.02
N ALA A 114 3.45 -7.95 -1.27
CA ALA A 114 3.87 -6.68 -1.84
C ALA A 114 3.32 -6.49 -3.26
N HIS A 115 3.03 -5.25 -3.63
CA HIS A 115 2.63 -4.85 -4.98
C HIS A 115 3.69 -3.92 -5.52
N TRP A 116 4.29 -4.27 -6.66
CA TRP A 116 5.18 -3.39 -7.39
C TRP A 116 4.48 -2.88 -8.65
N ALA A 117 4.55 -1.58 -8.87
CA ALA A 117 4.04 -0.93 -10.07
C ALA A 117 5.12 -0.05 -10.68
N SER A 118 5.52 -0.38 -11.91
CA SER A 118 6.41 0.43 -12.75
C SER A 118 5.76 1.76 -13.10
N ASP A 119 6.59 2.79 -13.25
CA ASP A 119 6.19 4.07 -13.84
C ASP A 119 5.65 3.94 -15.28
N SER A 120 5.96 2.83 -15.95
CA SER A 120 5.48 2.48 -17.30
C SER A 120 4.15 1.72 -17.32
N GLY A 121 3.62 1.32 -16.16
CA GLY A 121 2.35 0.61 -16.01
C GLY A 121 2.43 -0.92 -16.02
N ILE A 122 3.63 -1.48 -15.88
CA ILE A 122 3.82 -2.91 -15.56
C ILE A 122 3.56 -3.10 -14.06
N GLU A 123 2.83 -4.14 -13.68
CA GLU A 123 2.54 -4.44 -12.28
C GLU A 123 2.89 -5.89 -11.94
N ALA A 124 3.27 -6.13 -10.69
CA ALA A 124 3.59 -7.45 -10.16
C ALA A 124 3.15 -7.60 -8.69
N TRP A 125 2.55 -8.74 -8.37
CA TRP A 125 2.32 -9.17 -7.00
C TRP A 125 3.43 -10.10 -6.54
N LEU A 126 3.98 -9.81 -5.36
CA LEU A 126 5.12 -10.49 -4.77
C LEU A 126 4.81 -10.92 -3.34
N THR A 127 5.53 -11.92 -2.85
CA THR A 127 5.48 -12.40 -1.46
C THR A 127 6.89 -12.37 -0.86
N ASP A 128 6.99 -12.20 0.46
CA ASP A 128 8.25 -12.39 1.20
C ASP A 128 8.54 -13.89 1.49
N GLU A 129 7.61 -14.79 1.17
CA GLU A 129 7.82 -16.22 1.25
C GLU A 129 8.73 -16.70 0.10
N PRO A 130 9.83 -17.43 0.39
CA PRO A 130 10.72 -17.90 -0.65
C PRO A 130 10.05 -18.86 -1.63
N GLN A 131 10.17 -18.56 -2.92
CA GLN A 131 9.68 -19.37 -4.03
C GLN A 131 10.83 -19.97 -4.85
N ASP A 132 10.59 -21.13 -5.47
CA ASP A 132 11.52 -21.79 -6.39
C ASP A 132 10.87 -21.95 -7.76
N TYR A 133 11.45 -21.29 -8.76
CA TYR A 133 10.92 -21.25 -10.13
C TYR A 133 11.63 -22.27 -11.01
N ASN A 134 10.86 -23.13 -11.66
CA ASN A 134 11.39 -24.18 -12.53
C ASN A 134 11.36 -23.82 -14.04
N TRP A 135 11.07 -22.57 -14.39
CA TRP A 135 11.07 -22.06 -15.76
C TRP A 135 12.17 -21.01 -16.00
N VAL A 136 12.48 -20.81 -17.27
CA VAL A 136 13.51 -19.88 -17.76
C VAL A 136 12.87 -18.97 -18.81
N CYS A 137 13.28 -17.70 -18.82
CA CYS A 137 13.16 -16.80 -19.96
C CYS A 137 14.04 -17.32 -21.13
#